data_AF-A0A8S0RPZ3-F1
#
_entry.id   AF-A0A8S0RPZ3-F1
#
_cell.length_a   1.000
_cell.length_b   1.000
_cell.length_c   1.000
_cell.angle_alpha   90.00
_cell.angle_beta   90.00
_cell.angle_gamma   90.00
#
_symmetry.space_group_name_H-M   'P 1'
#
loop_
_entity.id
_entity.type
_entity.pdbx_description
1 polymer ?
#
loop_
_entity_poly.entity_id
_entity_poly.type
_entity_poly.pdbx_seq_one_letter_code
_entity_poly.pdbx_strand_id
1 'polypeptide(L)'
;MPLHETWMYAETAYHLHPFLEDFEFLTYPFLGATGRLPSWFLMAYFFVAYLGIGRRKEWPHFFRFHVVMGMLLEIALQVIGTLSRWMPLVINWGKVGMHFLTAVAFAYLFTVLERIRCALAGMYADIPFVCDAAYIQIP
;
A
#
# COMPACT_ATOMS: atom_id res chain seq x y z
N MET A 1 -18.21 27.61 18.31
CA MET A 1 -17.94 26.21 18.70
C MET A 1 -17.52 25.43 17.46
N PRO A 2 -16.41 24.67 17.49
CA PRO A 2 -15.81 24.06 16.29
C PRO A 2 -16.64 22.92 15.67
N LEU A 3 -17.66 22.41 16.36
CA LEU A 3 -18.47 21.29 15.89
C LEU A 3 -19.16 21.55 14.55
N HIS A 4 -19.72 22.75 14.35
CA HIS A 4 -20.40 23.09 13.10
C HIS A 4 -19.43 23.19 11.91
N GLU A 5 -18.24 23.78 12.11
CA GLU A 5 -17.16 23.80 11.13
C GLU A 5 -16.67 22.38 10.80
N THR A 6 -16.54 21.52 11.81
CA THR A 6 -16.12 20.13 11.61
C THR A 6 -17.17 19.33 10.84
N TRP A 7 -18.45 19.58 11.12
CA TRP A 7 -19.59 18.92 10.46
C TRP A 7 -19.65 19.27 8.96
N MET A 8 -19.34 20.52 8.59
CA MET A 8 -19.26 20.96 7.20
C MET A 8 -18.29 20.09 6.38
N TYR A 9 -17.15 19.70 6.95
CA TYR A 9 -16.19 18.80 6.28
C TYR A 9 -16.58 17.33 6.40
N ALA A 10 -17.25 16.92 7.48
CA ALA A 10 -17.67 15.53 7.68
C ALA A 10 -18.65 15.03 6.61
N GLU A 11 -19.42 15.94 6.00
CA GLU A 11 -20.33 15.60 4.90
C GLU A 11 -19.59 15.00 3.68
N THR A 12 -18.34 15.41 3.45
CA THR A 12 -17.51 14.86 2.36
C THR A 12 -17.21 13.37 2.50
N ALA A 13 -17.30 12.81 3.72
CA ALA A 13 -17.14 11.38 3.94
C ALA A 13 -18.25 10.56 3.27
N TYR A 14 -19.47 11.11 3.16
CA TYR A 14 -20.56 10.44 2.45
C TYR A 14 -20.34 10.42 0.93
N HIS A 15 -19.74 11.46 0.38
CA HIS A 15 -19.36 11.51 -1.04
C HIS A 15 -18.19 10.58 -1.39
N LEU A 16 -17.46 10.08 -0.39
CA LEU A 16 -16.38 9.12 -0.58
C LEU A 16 -16.91 7.69 -0.77
N HIS A 17 -18.13 7.41 -0.32
CA HIS A 17 -18.71 6.06 -0.36
C HIS A 17 -18.84 5.51 -1.79
N PRO A 18 -19.39 6.25 -2.79
CA PRO A 18 -19.45 5.76 -4.17
C PRO A 18 -18.08 5.45 -4.76
N PHE A 19 -17.07 6.29 -4.47
CA PHE A 19 -15.69 6.04 -4.90
C PHE A 19 -15.15 4.73 -4.33
N LEU A 20 -15.41 4.44 -3.05
CA LEU A 20 -14.97 3.20 -2.42
C LEU A 20 -15.66 1.98 -3.04
N GLU A 21 -16.94 2.09 -3.38
CA GLU A 21 -17.70 1.02 -4.04
C GLU A 21 -17.16 0.73 -5.46
N ASP A 22 -16.90 1.77 -6.25
CA ASP A 22 -16.28 1.64 -7.58
C ASP A 22 -14.87 1.05 -7.48
N PHE A 23 -14.09 1.49 -6.50
CA PHE A 23 -12.74 0.99 -6.26
C PHE A 23 -12.76 -0.47 -5.83
N GLU A 24 -13.69 -0.86 -4.96
CA GLU A 24 -13.92 -2.26 -4.59
C GLU A 24 -14.27 -3.08 -5.84
N PHE A 25 -15.22 -2.63 -6.65
CA PHE A 25 -15.61 -3.33 -7.87
C PHE A 25 -14.44 -3.55 -8.84
N LEU A 26 -13.58 -2.54 -9.02
CA LEU A 26 -12.40 -2.65 -9.89
C LEU A 26 -11.34 -3.61 -9.32
N THR A 27 -11.16 -3.62 -8.00
CA THR A 27 -10.13 -4.43 -7.33
C THR A 27 -10.59 -5.86 -7.05
N TYR A 28 -11.90 -6.11 -6.99
CA TYR A 28 -12.48 -7.41 -6.64
C TYR A 28 -12.03 -8.56 -7.56
N PRO A 29 -12.00 -8.42 -8.91
CA PRO A 29 -11.50 -9.48 -9.79
C PRO A 29 -10.02 -9.79 -9.54
N PHE A 30 -9.22 -8.76 -9.25
CA PHE A 30 -7.79 -8.92 -8.97
C PHE A 30 -7.57 -9.63 -7.63
N LEU A 31 -8.31 -9.25 -6.59
CA LEU A 31 -8.27 -9.93 -5.29
C LEU A 31 -8.74 -11.39 -5.41
N GLY A 32 -9.82 -11.64 -6.16
CA GLY A 32 -10.32 -12.99 -6.42
C GLY A 32 -9.32 -13.86 -7.20
N ALA A 33 -8.64 -13.29 -8.20
CA ALA A 33 -7.58 -13.99 -8.92
C ALA A 33 -6.39 -14.30 -8.00
N THR A 34 -5.94 -13.32 -7.21
CA THR A 34 -4.82 -13.48 -6.28
C THR A 34 -5.13 -14.50 -5.18
N GLY A 35 -6.36 -14.51 -4.67
CA GLY A 35 -6.82 -15.48 -3.67
C GLY A 35 -6.93 -16.92 -4.16
N ARG A 36 -6.94 -17.14 -5.49
CA ARG A 36 -6.89 -18.48 -6.09
C ARG A 36 -5.48 -19.01 -6.29
N LEU A 37 -4.45 -18.16 -6.14
CA LEU A 37 -3.06 -18.57 -6.29
C LEU A 37 -2.62 -19.40 -5.08
N PRO A 38 -1.66 -20.32 -5.26
CA PRO A 38 -1.09 -21.05 -4.14
C PRO A 38 -0.54 -20.12 -3.07
N SER A 39 -0.64 -20.49 -1.79
CA SER A 39 -0.19 -19.67 -0.67
C SER A 39 1.29 -19.28 -0.73
N TRP A 40 2.13 -20.10 -1.38
CA TRP A 40 3.55 -19.85 -1.58
C TRP A 40 3.84 -18.91 -2.77
N PHE A 41 2.85 -18.62 -3.63
CA PHE A 41 3.06 -17.84 -4.86
C PHE A 41 3.56 -16.43 -4.57
N LEU A 42 2.96 -15.72 -3.61
CA LEU A 42 3.40 -14.38 -3.23
C LEU A 42 4.85 -14.41 -2.73
N MET A 43 5.21 -15.42 -1.95
CA MET A 43 6.58 -15.61 -1.49
C MET A 43 7.55 -15.82 -2.67
N ALA A 44 7.17 -16.66 -3.63
CA ALA A 44 7.98 -16.87 -4.85
C ALA A 44 8.10 -15.59 -5.68
N TYR A 45 7.00 -14.85 -5.86
CA TYR A 45 6.99 -13.53 -6.51
C TYR A 45 7.99 -12.58 -5.85
N PHE A 46 7.98 -12.49 -4.52
CA PHE A 46 8.94 -11.70 -3.76
C PHE A 46 10.38 -12.12 -4.07
N PHE A 47 10.71 -13.41 -3.93
CA PHE A 47 12.07 -13.87 -4.17
C PHE A 47 12.54 -13.61 -5.60
N VAL A 48 11.67 -13.85 -6.59
CA VAL A 48 11.99 -13.61 -8.00
C VAL A 48 12.20 -12.12 -8.26
N ALA A 49 11.34 -11.23 -7.75
CA ALA A 49 11.49 -9.79 -7.92
C ALA A 49 12.78 -9.27 -7.25
N TYR A 50 13.09 -9.72 -6.03
CA TYR A 50 14.29 -9.28 -5.31
C TYR A 50 15.58 -9.79 -5.96
N LEU A 51 15.69 -11.11 -6.16
CA LEU A 51 16.91 -11.72 -6.69
C LEU A 51 17.08 -11.47 -8.18
N GLY A 52 16.00 -11.45 -8.95
CA GLY A 52 16.00 -11.30 -10.40
C GLY A 52 16.10 -9.87 -10.88
N ILE A 53 15.60 -8.90 -10.11
CA ILE A 53 15.64 -7.48 -10.47
C ILE A 53 16.47 -6.69 -9.45
N GLY A 54 16.04 -6.60 -8.20
CA GLY A 54 16.64 -5.70 -7.20
C GLY A 54 18.16 -5.90 -7.00
N ARG A 55 18.62 -7.15 -6.98
CA ARG A 55 20.02 -7.53 -6.73
C ARG A 55 20.89 -7.67 -7.98
N ARG A 56 20.28 -7.73 -9.17
CA ARG A 56 20.98 -7.86 -10.46
C ARG A 56 21.51 -6.50 -10.90
N LYS A 57 22.82 -6.37 -11.05
CA LYS A 57 23.46 -5.10 -11.46
C LYS A 57 23.26 -4.78 -12.93
N GLU A 58 22.83 -5.75 -13.74
CA GLU A 58 22.56 -5.58 -15.16
C GLU A 58 21.32 -4.71 -15.42
N TRP A 59 20.36 -4.68 -14.48
CA TRP A 59 19.18 -3.84 -14.62
C TRP A 59 19.48 -2.37 -14.29
N PRO A 60 18.83 -1.42 -14.97
CA PRO A 60 18.95 0.00 -14.66
C PRO A 60 18.62 0.27 -13.18
N HIS A 61 19.42 1.12 -12.53
CA HIS A 61 19.21 1.48 -11.12
C HIS A 61 17.79 1.96 -10.85
N PHE A 62 17.22 2.77 -11.76
CA PHE A 62 15.84 3.25 -11.71
C PHE A 62 14.82 2.11 -11.55
N PHE A 63 14.95 1.06 -12.36
CA PHE A 63 14.05 -0.08 -12.34
C PHE A 63 14.20 -0.88 -11.03
N ARG A 64 15.45 -1.08 -10.58
CA ARG A 64 15.75 -1.76 -9.32
C ARG A 64 15.15 -1.02 -8.12
N PHE A 65 15.29 0.30 -8.10
CA PHE A 65 14.71 1.18 -7.09
C PHE A 65 13.19 1.06 -7.04
N HIS A 66 12.52 1.17 -8.18
CA HIS A 66 11.07 0.98 -8.28
C HIS A 66 10.60 -0.47 -8.19
N VAL A 67 11.47 -1.46 -7.99
CA VAL A 67 11.02 -2.80 -7.58
C VAL A 67 11.16 -2.92 -6.07
N VAL A 68 12.34 -2.61 -5.53
CA VAL A 68 12.63 -2.69 -4.08
C VAL A 68 11.68 -1.82 -3.25
N MET A 69 11.41 -0.58 -3.68
CA MET A 69 10.44 0.31 -3.02
C MET A 69 9.05 -0.32 -2.85
N GLY A 70 8.64 -1.17 -3.79
CA GLY A 70 7.28 -1.71 -3.88
C GLY A 70 7.16 -2.92 -2.99
N MET A 71 8.21 -3.75 -3.02
CA MET A 71 8.39 -4.86 -2.11
C MET A 71 8.39 -4.38 -0.66
N LEU A 72 9.06 -3.26 -0.36
CA LEU A 72 9.07 -2.67 0.98
C LEU A 72 7.68 -2.20 1.43
N LEU A 73 6.94 -1.50 0.57
CA LEU A 73 5.56 -1.07 0.87
C LEU A 73 4.63 -2.28 1.07
N GLU A 74 4.80 -3.33 0.27
CA GLU A 74 4.00 -4.54 0.38
C GLU A 74 4.30 -5.30 1.67
N ILE A 75 5.58 -5.42 2.08
CA ILE A 75 5.97 -5.98 3.38
C ILE A 75 5.34 -5.17 4.51
N ALA A 76 5.38 -3.83 4.44
CA ALA A 76 4.81 -2.98 5.46
C ALA A 76 3.28 -3.17 5.59
N LEU A 77 2.56 -3.32 4.47
CA LEU A 77 1.13 -3.68 4.47
C LEU A 77 0.88 -5.07 5.06
N GLN A 78 1.70 -6.07 4.74
CA GLN A 78 1.58 -7.41 5.31
C GLN A 78 1.82 -7.42 6.82
N VAL A 79 2.78 -6.62 7.30
CA VAL A 79 3.05 -6.43 8.73
C VAL A 79 1.83 -5.78 9.40
N ILE A 80 1.30 -4.69 8.84
CA ILE A 80 0.08 -4.04 9.35
C ILE A 80 -1.08 -5.03 9.41
N GLY A 81 -1.35 -5.77 8.33
CA GLY A 81 -2.44 -6.75 8.29
C GLY A 81 -2.25 -7.92 9.27
N THR A 82 -1.01 -8.31 9.55
CA THR A 82 -0.70 -9.34 10.54
C THR A 82 -0.89 -8.81 11.96
N LEU A 83 -0.39 -7.62 12.27
CA LEU A 83 -0.60 -6.94 13.55
C LEU A 83 -2.08 -6.70 13.81
N SER A 84 -2.83 -6.29 12.78
CA SER A 84 -4.28 -6.15 12.86
C SER A 84 -4.92 -7.49 13.26
N ARG A 85 -4.59 -8.61 12.61
CA ARG A 85 -5.16 -9.92 12.99
C ARG A 85 -4.88 -10.34 14.44
N TRP A 86 -3.84 -9.80 15.08
CA TRP A 86 -3.48 -10.11 16.46
C TRP A 86 -4.21 -9.22 17.48
N MET A 87 -4.79 -8.10 17.07
CA MET A 87 -5.53 -7.21 17.97
C MET A 87 -6.95 -7.74 18.24
N PRO A 88 -7.50 -7.49 19.45
CA PRO A 88 -8.89 -7.80 19.76
C PRO A 88 -9.86 -7.18 18.76
N LEU A 89 -10.92 -7.91 18.39
CA LEU A 89 -11.95 -7.46 17.46
C LEU A 89 -12.56 -6.11 17.88
N VAL A 90 -12.72 -5.86 19.19
CA VAL A 90 -13.27 -4.59 19.70
C VAL A 90 -12.39 -3.38 19.37
N ILE A 91 -11.08 -3.58 19.19
CA ILE A 91 -10.12 -2.53 18.88
C ILE A 91 -10.06 -2.31 17.36
N ASN A 92 -9.98 -3.36 16.54
CA ASN A 92 -9.92 -3.22 15.09
C ASN A 92 -11.24 -2.88 14.40
N TRP A 93 -12.32 -3.51 14.85
CA TRP A 93 -13.66 -3.36 14.27
C TRP A 93 -14.55 -2.45 15.12
N GLY A 94 -14.03 -1.93 16.24
CA GLY A 94 -14.62 -0.80 16.92
C GLY A 94 -14.45 0.49 16.11
N LYS A 95 -15.22 1.53 16.47
CA LYS A 95 -15.21 2.82 15.76
C LYS A 95 -13.81 3.42 15.61
N VAL A 96 -12.99 3.36 16.66
CA VAL A 96 -11.61 3.89 16.63
C VAL A 96 -10.73 3.14 15.63
N GLY A 97 -10.78 1.80 15.64
CA GLY A 97 -10.04 0.96 14.69
C GLY A 97 -10.48 1.19 13.26
N MET A 98 -11.78 1.34 13.01
CA MET A 98 -12.30 1.67 11.68
C MET A 98 -11.74 2.99 11.16
N HIS A 99 -11.73 4.05 11.99
CA HIS A 99 -11.16 5.33 11.58
C HIS A 99 -9.65 5.24 11.34
N PHE A 100 -8.92 4.56 12.23
CA PHE A 100 -7.48 4.37 12.10
C PHE A 100 -7.11 3.57 10.84
N LEU A 101 -7.72 2.40 10.63
CA LEU A 101 -7.44 1.55 9.48
C LEU A 101 -7.87 2.20 8.17
N THR A 102 -8.97 2.95 8.16
CA THR A 102 -9.39 3.74 7.00
C THR A 102 -8.34 4.80 6.67
N ALA A 103 -7.86 5.56 7.66
CA ALA A 103 -6.81 6.55 7.44
C ALA A 103 -5.51 5.91 6.92
N VAL A 104 -5.10 4.77 7.50
CA VAL A 104 -3.93 4.00 7.02
C VAL A 104 -4.14 3.54 5.58
N ALA A 105 -5.31 3.01 5.23
CA ALA A 105 -5.61 2.55 3.88
C ALA A 105 -5.51 3.69 2.84
N PHE A 106 -6.10 4.85 3.12
CA PHE A 106 -5.99 6.03 2.23
C PHE A 106 -4.56 6.55 2.14
N ALA A 107 -3.83 6.62 3.26
CA ALA A 107 -2.43 7.02 3.24
C ALA A 107 -1.58 6.10 2.36
N TYR A 108 -1.79 4.77 2.46
CA TYR A 108 -1.10 3.81 1.60
C TYR A 108 -1.53 3.92 0.14
N LEU A 109 -2.82 4.09 -0.14
CA LEU A 109 -3.33 4.24 -1.50
C LEU A 109 -2.68 5.43 -2.20
N PHE A 110 -2.67 6.60 -1.57
CA PHE A 110 -2.02 7.78 -2.14
C PHE A 110 -0.51 7.61 -2.27
N THR A 111 0.14 6.97 -1.30
CA THR A 111 1.58 6.64 -1.36
C THR A 111 1.90 5.75 -2.57
N VAL A 112 1.10 4.72 -2.82
CA VAL A 112 1.26 3.82 -3.97
C VAL A 112 1.00 4.55 -5.28
N LEU A 113 -0.06 5.36 -5.36
CA LEU A 113 -0.40 6.14 -6.56
C LEU A 113 0.69 7.15 -6.93
N GLU A 114 1.19 7.92 -5.95
CA GLU A 114 2.28 8.87 -6.21
C GLU A 114 3.53 8.15 -6.71
N ARG A 115 3.83 7.00 -6.15
CA ARG A 115 4.97 6.19 -6.58
C ARG A 115 4.81 5.60 -7.98
N ILE A 116 3.59 5.21 -8.37
CA ILE A 116 3.28 4.82 -9.76
C ILE A 116 3.46 6.03 -10.68
N ARG A 117 2.92 7.20 -10.31
CA ARG A 117 3.06 8.44 -11.07
C ARG A 117 4.53 8.81 -11.27
N CYS A 118 5.36 8.79 -10.22
CA CYS A 118 6.79 9.03 -10.31
C CYS A 118 7.47 8.04 -11.27
N ALA A 119 7.17 6.74 -11.15
CA ALA A 119 7.74 5.73 -12.02
C ALA A 119 7.37 5.94 -13.50
N LEU A 120 6.12 6.32 -13.79
CA LEU A 120 5.66 6.64 -15.14
C LEU A 120 6.27 7.93 -15.68
N ALA A 121 6.53 8.91 -14.81
CA ALA A 121 7.20 10.15 -15.16
C ALA A 121 8.73 10.03 -15.26
N GLY A 122 9.31 8.85 -15.00
CA GLY A 122 10.76 8.65 -14.98
C GLY A 122 11.47 9.28 -13.76
N MET A 123 10.73 9.57 -12.69
CA MET A 123 11.22 10.21 -11.47
C MET A 123 11.31 9.22 -10.32
N TYR A 124 12.25 9.44 -9.40
CA TYR A 124 12.33 8.68 -8.16
C TYR A 124 11.23 9.16 -7.21
N ALA A 125 10.62 8.22 -6.48
CA ALA A 125 9.58 8.51 -5.50
C ALA A 125 10.19 8.70 -4.12
N ASP A 126 10.09 9.91 -3.57
CA ASP A 126 10.64 10.27 -2.25
C ASP A 126 9.63 9.99 -1.13
N ILE A 127 9.35 8.70 -0.89
CA ILE A 127 8.51 8.28 0.23
C ILE A 127 9.36 8.23 1.50
N PRO A 128 9.02 8.99 2.56
CA PRO A 128 9.78 9.03 3.80
C PRO A 128 10.05 7.63 4.37
N PHE A 129 11.27 7.40 4.84
CA PHE A 129 11.81 6.13 5.38
C PHE A 129 11.93 4.98 4.37
N VAL A 130 11.01 4.87 3.41
CA VAL A 130 11.02 3.77 2.42
C VAL A 130 12.08 4.00 1.36
N CYS A 131 12.29 5.24 0.90
CA CYS A 131 13.33 5.56 -0.09
C CYS A 131 14.73 5.25 0.45
N ASP A 132 15.04 5.68 1.67
CA ASP A 132 16.32 5.41 2.33
C ASP A 132 16.54 3.90 2.51
N ALA A 133 15.51 3.17 2.95
CA ALA A 133 15.56 1.72 3.06
C ALA A 133 15.78 1.03 1.71
N ALA A 134 15.20 1.54 0.63
CA ALA A 134 15.43 1.00 -0.71
C ALA A 134 16.87 1.23 -1.17
N TYR A 135 17.44 2.42 -0.93
CA TYR A 135 18.84 2.70 -1.26
C TYR A 135 19.82 1.78 -0.53
N ILE A 136 19.55 1.44 0.73
CA ILE A 136 20.38 0.49 1.50
C ILE A 136 20.36 -0.92 0.89
N GLN A 137 19.25 -1.34 0.30
CA GLN A 137 19.08 -2.70 -0.23
C GLN A 137 19.66 -2.90 -1.64
N ILE A 138 19.92 -1.81 -2.36
CA ILE A 138 20.38 -1.83 -3.76
C ILE A 138 21.92 -1.72 -3.79
N PRO A 139 22.65 -2.76 -4.25
CA PRO A 139 24.11 -2.79 -4.32
C PRO A 139 24.70 -2.15 -5.60
#